data_AF-C8X7K4-F1
#
_entry.id   AF-C8X7K4-F1
#
_cell.length_a   1.000
_cell.length_b   1.000
_cell.length_c   1.000
_cell.angle_alpha   90.00
_cell.angle_beta   90.00
_cell.angle_gamma   90.00
#
_symmetry.space_group_name_H-M   'P 1'
#
loop_
_entity.id
_entity.type
_entity.pdbx_description
1 polymer ?
#
loop_
_entity_poly.entity_id
_entity_poly.type
_entity_poly.pdbx_seq_one_letter_code
_entity_poly.pdbx_strand_id
1 'polypeptide(L)'
;MTAQADAFRRSLLLQTSTGYNLDPTGGATRILPEIAFAIPFKTIADTLIRIAPIRFLQQLQEAVHSTNTPPLTPQEQALSDDFDALFGHGGAGLGPAEKIVFGQATRSAHHEILDNYLNNLGPNNWIHFTDIGAWGGQVLDRASITEFIQYGNGISTAAYYDTFRDGDGAALTGNAANGYVLTFPPDGQPQRKRFWSLTAYTPDAIELIPNTAGKYVVASDTHGLQTNPKDGSLSIYISKTKPAGVPKANWLPVGNGNFNVMLRVYGPVPGSAVADNTYVPPPVDKRSSGR
;
A
#
# COMPACT_ATOMS: atom_id res chain seq x y z
N MET A 1 1.17 -16.41 14.53
CA MET A 1 2.52 -16.65 13.97
C MET A 1 2.93 -18.07 14.29
N THR A 2 3.57 -18.80 13.37
CA THR A 2 3.99 -20.18 13.65
C THR A 2 5.28 -20.20 14.48
N ALA A 3 5.53 -21.29 15.21
CA ALA A 3 6.76 -21.46 15.99
C ALA A 3 8.02 -21.40 15.09
N GLN A 4 7.93 -21.92 13.86
CA GLN A 4 9.01 -21.88 12.88
C GLN A 4 9.34 -20.44 12.45
N ALA A 5 8.33 -19.61 12.20
CA ALA A 5 8.54 -18.20 11.86
C ALA A 5 9.16 -17.43 13.03
N ASP A 6 8.78 -17.74 14.27
CA ASP A 6 9.40 -17.14 15.46
C ASP A 6 10.84 -17.56 15.63
N ALA A 7 11.14 -18.85 15.46
CA ALA A 7 12.49 -19.38 15.51
C ALA A 7 13.40 -18.73 14.46
N PHE A 8 12.93 -18.63 13.20
CA PHE A 8 13.67 -17.95 12.13
C PHE A 8 13.93 -16.47 12.47
N ARG A 9 12.90 -15.74 12.92
CA ARG A 9 13.05 -14.35 13.35
C ARG A 9 14.12 -14.21 14.42
N ARG A 10 14.07 -15.02 15.48
CA ARG A 10 15.07 -14.98 16.56
C ARG A 10 16.49 -15.34 16.11
N SER A 11 16.65 -16.01 14.97
CA SER A 11 17.97 -16.31 14.39
C SER A 11 18.59 -15.14 13.62
N LEU A 12 17.85 -14.05 13.37
CA LEU A 12 18.37 -12.89 12.67
C LEU A 12 19.33 -12.10 13.57
N LEU A 13 20.51 -11.80 13.03
CA LEU A 13 21.55 -11.04 13.70
C LEU A 13 21.80 -9.71 12.95
N LEU A 14 21.99 -8.64 13.70
CA LEU A 14 22.37 -7.31 13.22
C LEU A 14 23.42 -6.72 14.16
N GLN A 15 24.56 -6.32 13.61
CA GLN A 15 25.61 -5.62 14.32
C GLN A 15 26.39 -4.71 13.38
N THR A 16 27.12 -3.74 13.96
CA THR A 16 28.04 -2.90 13.18
C THR A 16 29.20 -3.75 12.65
N SER A 17 29.86 -3.29 11.59
CA SER A 17 31.05 -3.95 11.05
C SER A 17 32.15 -4.10 12.11
N THR A 18 32.36 -3.08 12.95
CA THR A 18 33.28 -3.15 14.09
C THR A 18 32.86 -4.22 15.11
N GLY A 19 31.56 -4.32 15.42
CA GLY A 19 31.02 -5.37 16.28
C GLY A 19 31.27 -6.77 15.71
N TYR A 20 31.02 -6.96 14.40
CA TYR A 20 31.27 -8.21 13.71
C TYR A 20 32.75 -8.62 13.71
N ASN A 21 33.66 -7.66 13.52
CA ASN A 21 35.10 -7.91 13.56
C ASN A 21 35.59 -8.30 14.96
N LEU A 22 34.91 -7.82 16.01
CA LEU A 22 35.21 -8.18 17.39
C LEU A 22 34.61 -9.55 17.77
N ASP A 23 33.38 -9.80 17.35
CA ASP A 23 32.65 -11.05 17.59
C ASP A 23 31.68 -11.38 16.43
N PRO A 24 32.09 -12.25 15.49
CA PRO A 24 31.23 -12.69 14.39
C PRO A 24 29.98 -13.46 14.84
N THR A 25 29.96 -13.96 16.09
CA THR A 25 28.84 -14.70 16.66
C THR A 25 27.86 -13.82 17.45
N GLY A 26 28.20 -12.53 17.62
CA GLY A 26 27.37 -11.54 18.30
C GLY A 26 26.21 -10.98 17.46
N GLY A 27 25.66 -9.84 17.90
CA GLY A 27 24.67 -9.08 17.13
C GLY A 27 23.23 -9.56 17.23
N ALA A 28 22.76 -10.01 18.41
CA ALA A 28 21.35 -10.38 18.57
C ALA A 28 20.39 -9.22 18.20
N THR A 29 19.44 -9.48 17.30
CA THR A 29 18.45 -8.47 16.89
C THR A 29 17.27 -8.43 17.87
N ARG A 30 16.92 -7.25 18.35
CA ARG A 30 15.63 -7.05 19.04
C ARG A 30 14.52 -6.94 18.01
N ILE A 31 13.75 -8.01 17.84
CA ILE A 31 12.56 -8.02 16.99
C ILE A 31 11.37 -7.62 17.85
N LEU A 32 10.89 -6.41 17.62
CA LEU A 32 9.77 -5.85 18.37
C LEU A 32 8.53 -5.75 17.46
N PRO A 33 7.32 -5.85 18.02
CA PRO A 33 6.10 -5.63 17.26
C PRO A 33 6.10 -4.22 16.64
N GLU A 34 5.69 -4.12 15.39
CA GLU A 34 5.64 -2.85 14.66
C GLU A 34 4.77 -1.82 15.38
N ILE A 35 3.62 -2.22 15.95
CA ILE A 35 2.74 -1.36 16.76
C ILE A 35 3.41 -0.65 17.94
N ALA A 36 4.57 -1.12 18.41
CA ALA A 36 5.32 -0.44 19.47
C ALA A 36 6.05 0.82 18.97
N PHE A 37 6.22 0.97 17.65
CA PHE A 37 6.97 2.05 17.00
C PHE A 37 6.23 2.69 15.82
N ALA A 38 5.13 2.08 15.38
CA ALA A 38 4.29 2.56 14.31
C ALA A 38 3.69 3.92 14.67
N ILE A 39 3.92 4.91 13.82
CA ILE A 39 3.12 6.13 13.81
C ILE A 39 2.40 6.19 12.46
N PRO A 40 1.19 6.75 12.40
CA PRO A 40 0.42 6.80 11.16
C PRO A 40 0.96 7.92 10.27
N PHE A 41 2.15 7.71 9.67
CA PHE A 41 2.93 8.71 8.94
C PHE A 41 2.11 9.44 7.88
N LYS A 42 1.32 8.69 7.09
CA LYS A 42 0.40 9.24 6.08
C LYS A 42 -0.57 10.24 6.71
N THR A 43 -1.38 9.82 7.67
CA THR A 43 -2.41 10.71 8.24
C THR A 43 -1.81 11.91 8.96
N ILE A 44 -0.62 11.76 9.56
CA ILE A 44 0.15 12.86 10.14
C ILE A 44 0.56 13.86 9.05
N ALA A 45 1.18 13.38 7.96
CA ALA A 45 1.62 14.20 6.84
C ALA A 45 0.44 14.90 6.16
N ASP A 46 -0.62 14.17 5.80
CA ASP A 46 -1.82 14.69 5.14
C ASP A 46 -2.50 15.76 5.99
N THR A 47 -2.59 15.51 7.30
CA THR A 47 -3.13 16.49 8.25
C THR A 47 -2.28 17.74 8.29
N LEU A 48 -0.95 17.60 8.33
CA LEU A 48 -0.04 18.73 8.37
C LEU A 48 -0.07 19.54 7.08
N ILE A 49 -0.09 18.91 5.91
CA ILE A 49 -0.30 19.56 4.61
C ILE A 49 -1.60 20.36 4.61
N ARG A 50 -2.68 19.78 5.13
CA ARG A 50 -4.01 20.42 5.16
C ARG A 50 -4.04 21.65 6.07
N ILE A 51 -3.59 21.51 7.32
CA ILE A 51 -3.81 22.54 8.36
C ILE A 51 -2.62 23.45 8.62
N ALA A 52 -1.40 23.00 8.32
CA ALA A 52 -0.16 23.73 8.56
C ALA A 52 0.89 23.44 7.47
N PRO A 53 0.61 23.72 6.18
CA PRO A 53 1.47 23.33 5.06
C PRO A 53 2.89 23.92 5.15
N ILE A 54 3.07 25.11 5.70
CA ILE A 54 4.41 25.69 5.91
C ILE A 54 5.21 24.84 6.91
N ARG A 55 4.55 24.28 7.93
CA ARG A 55 5.21 23.38 8.88
C ARG A 55 5.58 22.06 8.23
N PHE A 56 4.74 21.54 7.32
CA PHE A 56 5.08 20.37 6.51
C PHE A 56 6.33 20.64 5.65
N LEU A 57 6.37 21.76 4.93
CA LEU A 57 7.52 22.13 4.11
C LEU A 57 8.82 22.30 4.93
N GLN A 58 8.73 22.83 6.14
CA GLN A 58 9.88 22.89 7.07
C GLN A 58 10.39 21.49 7.42
N GLN A 59 9.49 20.55 7.72
CA GLN A 59 9.88 19.17 8.03
C GLN A 59 10.44 18.43 6.82
N LEU A 60 9.88 18.69 5.63
CA LEU A 60 10.39 18.16 4.37
C LEU A 60 11.81 18.66 4.12
N GLN A 61 12.07 19.96 4.23
CA GLN A 61 13.40 20.55 4.07
C GLN A 61 14.41 19.95 5.06
N GLU A 62 14.03 19.86 6.34
CA GLU A 62 14.86 19.25 7.39
C GLU A 62 15.17 17.77 7.08
N ALA A 63 14.17 17.01 6.61
CA ALA A 63 14.37 15.62 6.23
C ALA A 63 15.30 15.49 5.02
N VAL A 64 15.13 16.31 3.99
CA VAL A 64 15.98 16.30 2.79
C VAL A 64 17.44 16.66 3.12
N HIS A 65 17.67 17.60 4.03
CA HIS A 65 19.02 18.00 4.48
C HIS A 65 19.64 17.08 5.54
N SER A 66 18.88 16.11 6.06
CA SER A 66 19.34 15.22 7.12
C SER A 66 20.53 14.37 6.66
N THR A 67 21.54 14.21 7.52
CA THR A 67 22.67 13.30 7.28
C THR A 67 22.24 11.83 7.19
N ASN A 68 21.01 11.51 7.59
CA ASN A 68 20.44 10.17 7.46
C ASN A 68 19.75 9.95 6.11
N THR A 69 19.55 11.00 5.32
CA THR A 69 19.00 10.88 3.97
C THR A 69 20.11 10.40 3.03
N PRO A 70 19.87 9.32 2.25
CA PRO A 70 20.84 8.86 1.27
C PRO A 70 21.22 9.97 0.29
N PRO A 71 22.45 9.97 -0.27
CA PRO A 71 22.85 10.97 -1.24
C PRO A 71 21.85 11.08 -2.39
N LEU A 72 21.40 12.30 -2.65
CA LEU A 72 20.52 12.62 -3.77
C LEU A 72 21.27 12.45 -5.09
N THR A 73 20.55 12.01 -6.13
CA THR A 73 21.07 12.11 -7.50
C THR A 73 21.29 13.60 -7.88
N PRO A 74 22.11 13.92 -8.89
CA PRO A 74 22.30 15.31 -9.32
C PRO A 74 20.99 16.04 -9.67
N GLN A 75 20.01 15.31 -10.23
CA GLN A 75 18.70 15.87 -10.55
C GLN A 75 17.86 16.15 -9.29
N GLU A 76 17.86 15.23 -8.32
CA GLU A 76 17.17 15.44 -7.04
C GLU A 76 17.82 16.55 -6.23
N GLN A 77 19.16 16.68 -6.27
CA GLN A 77 19.87 17.77 -5.63
C GLN A 77 19.49 19.12 -6.25
N ALA A 78 19.48 19.24 -7.59
CA ALA A 78 19.05 20.46 -8.25
C ALA A 78 17.60 20.86 -7.89
N LEU A 79 16.70 19.88 -7.80
CA LEU A 79 15.32 20.13 -7.35
C LEU A 79 15.26 20.62 -5.90
N SER A 80 16.08 20.06 -5.02
CA SER A 80 16.21 20.53 -3.63
C SER A 80 16.75 21.96 -3.57
N ASP A 81 17.80 22.25 -4.34
CA ASP A 81 18.43 23.58 -4.37
C ASP A 81 17.46 24.65 -4.89
N ASP A 82 16.68 24.33 -5.93
CA ASP A 82 15.63 25.20 -6.46
C ASP A 82 14.53 25.47 -5.42
N PHE A 83 14.10 24.43 -4.70
CA PHE A 83 13.15 24.58 -3.60
C PHE A 83 13.72 25.47 -2.49
N ASP A 84 14.97 25.26 -2.09
CA ASP A 84 15.63 26.02 -1.02
C ASP A 84 15.83 27.48 -1.42
N ALA A 85 16.14 27.77 -2.68
CA ALA A 85 16.25 29.14 -3.18
C ALA A 85 14.92 29.89 -3.09
N LEU A 86 13.79 29.21 -3.29
CA LEU A 86 12.45 29.80 -3.20
C LEU A 86 11.92 29.88 -1.76
N PHE A 87 12.11 28.83 -0.97
CA PHE A 87 11.55 28.70 0.38
C PHE A 87 12.44 29.35 1.45
N GLY A 88 13.75 29.42 1.20
CA GLY A 88 14.75 29.87 2.17
C GLY A 88 14.86 28.92 3.37
N HIS A 89 15.54 29.37 4.43
CA HIS A 89 15.73 28.58 5.65
C HIS A 89 14.41 28.47 6.45
N GLY A 90 13.70 27.36 6.28
CA GLY A 90 12.45 27.08 6.97
C GLY A 90 11.34 28.11 6.71
N GLY A 91 11.37 28.82 5.58
CA GLY A 91 10.40 29.88 5.29
C GLY A 91 10.58 31.17 6.11
N ALA A 92 11.73 31.36 6.79
CA ALA A 92 11.94 32.50 7.69
C ALA A 92 11.92 33.86 6.97
N GLY A 93 12.34 33.91 5.71
CA GLY A 93 12.32 35.12 4.88
C GLY A 93 10.97 35.43 4.21
N LEU A 94 10.01 34.50 4.28
CA LEU A 94 8.74 34.64 3.57
C LEU A 94 7.79 35.62 4.27
N GLY A 95 7.30 36.60 3.52
CA GLY A 95 6.20 37.47 3.90
C GLY A 95 4.85 36.75 3.95
N PRO A 96 3.79 37.39 4.49
CA PRO A 96 2.47 36.77 4.63
C PRO A 96 1.86 36.27 3.31
N ALA A 97 2.01 37.03 2.22
CA ALA A 97 1.49 36.66 0.91
C ALA A 97 2.20 35.42 0.34
N GLU A 98 3.53 35.34 0.47
CA GLU A 98 4.32 34.20 0.00
C GLU A 98 3.97 32.93 0.78
N LYS A 99 3.78 33.02 2.10
CA LYS A 99 3.32 31.88 2.91
C LYS A 99 1.95 31.37 2.48
N ILE A 100 1.05 32.25 2.05
CA ILE A 100 -0.24 31.83 1.48
C ILE A 100 -0.02 31.06 0.18
N VAL A 101 0.82 31.57 -0.72
CA VAL A 101 1.14 30.92 -2.00
C VAL A 101 1.78 29.55 -1.77
N PHE A 102 2.82 29.43 -0.94
CA PHE A 102 3.43 28.14 -0.59
C PHE A 102 2.41 27.18 0.04
N GLY A 103 1.55 27.69 0.93
CA GLY A 103 0.52 26.88 1.56
C GLY A 103 -0.50 26.33 0.56
N GLN A 104 -0.90 27.15 -0.43
CA GLN A 104 -1.78 26.71 -1.52
C GLN A 104 -1.07 25.71 -2.43
N ALA A 105 0.16 26.01 -2.86
CA ALA A 105 0.96 25.13 -3.71
C ALA A 105 1.20 23.76 -3.07
N THR A 106 1.47 23.70 -1.76
CA THR A 106 1.65 22.44 -1.02
C THR A 106 0.38 21.59 -1.06
N ARG A 107 -0.80 22.19 -0.83
CA ARG A 107 -2.08 21.48 -0.89
C ARG A 107 -2.43 21.05 -2.31
N SER A 108 -2.17 21.89 -3.30
CA SER A 108 -2.38 21.53 -4.70
C SER A 108 -1.48 20.38 -5.10
N ALA A 109 -0.18 20.41 -4.78
CA ALA A 109 0.73 19.31 -5.05
C ALA A 109 0.29 18.00 -4.39
N HIS A 110 -0.18 18.05 -3.14
CA HIS A 110 -0.73 16.87 -2.48
C HIS A 110 -1.99 16.36 -3.17
N HIS A 111 -2.87 17.24 -3.64
CA HIS A 111 -4.04 16.84 -4.42
C HIS A 111 -3.64 16.13 -5.72
N GLU A 112 -2.65 16.65 -6.46
CA GLU A 112 -2.13 16.00 -7.67
C GLU A 112 -1.52 14.62 -7.37
N ILE A 113 -0.83 14.46 -6.23
CA ILE A 113 -0.29 13.16 -5.79
C ILE A 113 -1.41 12.16 -5.54
N LEU A 114 -2.47 12.57 -4.84
CA LEU A 114 -3.64 11.72 -4.57
C LEU A 114 -4.38 11.38 -5.87
N ASP A 115 -4.62 12.38 -6.72
CA ASP A 115 -5.34 12.23 -7.98
C ASP A 115 -4.59 11.32 -8.95
N ASN A 116 -3.27 11.45 -9.05
CA ASN A 116 -2.46 10.57 -9.89
C ASN A 116 -2.58 9.11 -9.47
N TYR A 117 -2.66 8.80 -8.17
CA TYR A 117 -2.90 7.42 -7.73
C TYR A 117 -4.36 6.99 -7.97
N LEU A 118 -5.33 7.76 -7.45
CA LEU A 118 -6.75 7.38 -7.41
C LEU A 118 -7.41 7.37 -8.79
N ASN A 119 -6.86 8.10 -9.76
CA ASN A 119 -7.33 8.14 -11.13
C ASN A 119 -6.47 7.30 -12.11
N ASN A 120 -5.40 6.65 -11.66
CA ASN A 120 -4.65 5.67 -12.45
C ASN A 120 -5.43 4.35 -12.59
N LEU A 121 -6.65 4.43 -13.11
CA LEU A 121 -7.60 3.34 -13.23
C LEU A 121 -7.33 2.55 -14.51
N GLY A 122 -6.97 1.28 -14.33
CA GLY A 122 -6.98 0.27 -15.37
C GLY A 122 -8.34 -0.41 -15.51
N PRO A 123 -8.41 -1.49 -16.30
CA PRO A 123 -9.63 -2.28 -16.46
C PRO A 123 -10.18 -2.76 -15.12
N ASN A 124 -11.51 -2.86 -15.02
CA ASN A 124 -12.24 -3.28 -13.81
C ASN A 124 -11.95 -2.38 -12.58
N ASN A 125 -11.55 -1.13 -12.81
CA ASN A 125 -11.25 -0.12 -11.78
C ASN A 125 -10.05 -0.46 -10.88
N TRP A 126 -9.16 -1.35 -11.31
CA TRP A 126 -7.91 -1.64 -10.59
C TRP A 126 -6.82 -0.63 -10.93
N ILE A 127 -6.12 -0.16 -9.91
CA ILE A 127 -4.92 0.67 -9.99
C ILE A 127 -3.70 -0.26 -9.98
N HIS A 128 -2.81 -0.09 -10.95
CA HIS A 128 -1.56 -0.83 -11.05
C HIS A 128 -0.46 0.06 -11.61
N PHE A 129 0.64 0.17 -10.86
CA PHE A 129 1.86 0.85 -11.29
C PHE A 129 2.90 -0.18 -11.72
N THR A 130 3.50 0.05 -12.89
CA THR A 130 4.44 -0.87 -13.53
C THR A 130 5.91 -0.51 -13.26
N ASP A 131 6.14 0.65 -12.63
CA ASP A 131 7.44 1.28 -12.40
C ASP A 131 7.88 1.22 -10.93
N ILE A 132 7.20 0.42 -10.09
CA ILE A 132 7.55 0.30 -8.67
C ILE A 132 9.00 -0.14 -8.49
N GLY A 133 9.81 0.71 -7.85
CA GLY A 133 11.25 0.50 -7.66
C GLY A 133 12.12 0.84 -8.87
N ALA A 134 11.54 1.30 -9.97
CA ALA A 134 12.19 1.62 -11.24
C ALA A 134 11.62 2.91 -11.89
N TRP A 135 11.28 3.89 -11.06
CA TRP A 135 10.54 5.12 -11.42
C TRP A 135 11.27 6.05 -12.40
N GLY A 136 12.60 5.99 -12.48
CA GLY A 136 13.37 6.95 -13.28
C GLY A 136 13.03 8.40 -12.92
N GLY A 137 12.61 9.18 -13.92
CA GLY A 137 12.17 10.58 -13.75
C GLY A 137 10.69 10.76 -13.35
N GLN A 138 9.95 9.68 -13.13
CA GLN A 138 8.51 9.70 -12.80
C GLN A 138 8.28 10.06 -11.33
N VAL A 139 8.63 11.30 -10.96
CA VAL A 139 8.55 11.77 -9.57
C VAL A 139 7.13 11.79 -9.02
N LEU A 140 6.12 12.05 -9.87
CA LEU A 140 4.72 12.04 -9.45
C LEU A 140 4.25 10.61 -9.16
N ASP A 141 4.57 9.64 -10.00
CA ASP A 141 4.25 8.22 -9.76
C ASP A 141 4.94 7.73 -8.48
N ARG A 142 6.22 8.04 -8.29
CA ARG A 142 6.95 7.70 -7.06
C ARG A 142 6.29 8.30 -5.81
N ALA A 143 5.86 9.57 -5.86
CA ALA A 143 5.18 10.23 -4.74
C ALA A 143 3.82 9.59 -4.46
N SER A 144 3.00 9.39 -5.50
CA SER A 144 1.70 8.71 -5.44
C SER A 144 1.81 7.29 -4.91
N ILE A 145 2.79 6.51 -5.35
CA ILE A 145 3.00 5.14 -4.88
C ILE A 145 3.45 5.14 -3.42
N THR A 146 4.30 6.08 -3.00
CA THR A 146 4.71 6.20 -1.58
C THR A 146 3.51 6.51 -0.69
N GLU A 147 2.56 7.30 -1.19
CA GLU A 147 1.36 7.73 -0.49
C GLU A 147 0.37 6.59 -0.19
N PHE A 148 0.39 5.51 -0.97
CA PHE A 148 -0.58 4.39 -0.88
C PHE A 148 0.05 2.99 -0.76
N ILE A 149 1.29 2.78 -1.20
CA ILE A 149 2.03 1.51 -1.18
C ILE A 149 3.41 1.75 -0.54
N GLN A 150 3.38 2.09 0.75
CA GLN A 150 4.58 2.31 1.54
C GLN A 150 5.49 1.06 1.49
N TYR A 151 6.75 1.27 1.14
CA TYR A 151 7.77 0.22 1.01
C TYR A 151 7.42 -0.89 -0.01
N GLY A 152 6.75 -0.50 -1.11
CA GLY A 152 6.49 -1.38 -2.25
C GLY A 152 7.76 -2.04 -2.80
N ASN A 153 7.63 -3.29 -3.23
CA ASN A 153 8.70 -4.03 -3.92
C ASN A 153 8.54 -3.92 -5.43
N GLY A 154 9.63 -4.02 -6.19
CA GLY A 154 9.54 -4.09 -7.65
C GLY A 154 8.94 -5.40 -8.17
N ILE A 155 8.54 -5.39 -9.44
CA ILE A 155 7.76 -6.46 -10.09
C ILE A 155 8.43 -7.85 -10.04
N SER A 156 9.76 -7.91 -9.99
CA SER A 156 10.51 -9.16 -9.84
C SER A 156 10.23 -9.88 -8.51
N THR A 157 9.76 -9.15 -7.51
CA THR A 157 9.46 -9.65 -6.16
C THR A 157 7.97 -9.71 -5.89
N ALA A 158 7.23 -8.65 -6.22
CA ALA A 158 5.78 -8.61 -6.04
C ALA A 158 5.09 -7.62 -6.99
N ALA A 159 3.84 -7.93 -7.35
CA ALA A 159 2.93 -7.02 -8.03
C ALA A 159 1.82 -6.56 -7.08
N TYR A 160 1.34 -5.33 -7.26
CA TYR A 160 0.30 -4.70 -6.43
C TYR A 160 -0.82 -4.21 -7.35
N TYR A 161 -2.05 -4.58 -7.01
CA TYR A 161 -3.27 -4.10 -7.64
C TYR A 161 -4.16 -3.59 -6.52
N ASP A 162 -4.58 -2.34 -6.60
CA ASP A 162 -5.43 -1.70 -5.59
C ASP A 162 -6.77 -1.29 -6.21
N THR A 163 -7.84 -1.25 -5.44
CA THR A 163 -9.09 -0.66 -5.91
C THR A 163 -9.90 -0.08 -4.77
N PHE A 164 -10.44 1.11 -5.02
CA PHE A 164 -11.35 1.87 -4.16
C PHE A 164 -12.80 1.79 -4.67
N ARG A 165 -13.01 1.14 -5.82
CA ARG A 165 -14.27 1.13 -6.56
C ARG A 165 -14.67 -0.31 -6.91
N ASP A 166 -15.97 -0.57 -6.93
CA ASP A 166 -16.49 -1.81 -7.48
C ASP A 166 -16.40 -1.84 -9.02
N GLY A 167 -16.79 -2.95 -9.66
CA GLY A 167 -16.76 -3.11 -11.11
C GLY A 167 -17.59 -2.05 -11.86
N ASP A 168 -18.62 -1.49 -11.23
CA ASP A 168 -19.48 -0.43 -11.80
C ASP A 168 -18.92 0.98 -11.56
N GLY A 169 -17.77 1.11 -10.89
CA GLY A 169 -17.07 2.38 -10.64
C GLY A 169 -17.53 3.14 -9.38
N ALA A 170 -18.43 2.56 -8.58
CA ALA A 170 -18.89 3.15 -7.32
C ALA A 170 -17.92 2.82 -6.18
N ALA A 171 -17.77 3.74 -5.21
CA ALA A 171 -16.88 3.54 -4.08
C ALA A 171 -17.24 2.27 -3.27
N LEU A 172 -16.21 1.53 -2.86
CA LEU A 172 -16.35 0.37 -1.99
C LEU A 172 -16.72 0.84 -0.57
N THR A 173 -17.82 0.31 -0.05
CA THR A 173 -18.35 0.69 1.27
C THR A 173 -18.87 -0.50 2.06
N GLY A 174 -18.54 -0.54 3.34
CA GLY A 174 -19.00 -1.57 4.26
C GLY A 174 -20.51 -1.61 4.48
N ASN A 175 -21.21 -0.54 4.06
CA ASN A 175 -22.67 -0.41 4.15
C ASN A 175 -23.42 -1.09 2.98
N ALA A 176 -22.72 -1.65 2.00
CA ALA A 176 -23.36 -2.43 0.94
C ALA A 176 -24.10 -3.63 1.55
N ALA A 177 -25.42 -3.72 1.32
CA ALA A 177 -26.31 -4.63 2.03
C ALA A 177 -25.85 -6.10 2.07
N ASN A 178 -25.30 -6.61 0.96
CA ASN A 178 -24.77 -7.98 0.86
C ASN A 178 -23.25 -8.02 0.75
N GLY A 179 -22.57 -6.87 0.84
CA GLY A 179 -21.15 -6.73 0.54
C GLY A 179 -20.82 -6.97 -0.93
N TYR A 180 -19.59 -7.43 -1.17
CA TYR A 180 -19.00 -7.62 -2.49
C TYR A 180 -18.43 -9.01 -2.67
N VAL A 181 -18.10 -9.37 -3.90
CA VAL A 181 -17.40 -10.59 -4.26
C VAL A 181 -16.34 -10.31 -5.32
N LEU A 182 -15.13 -10.82 -5.12
CA LEU A 182 -14.11 -10.95 -6.17
C LEU A 182 -14.09 -12.41 -6.61
N THR A 183 -14.40 -12.69 -7.88
CA THR A 183 -14.39 -14.06 -8.40
C THR A 183 -13.29 -14.23 -9.44
N PHE A 184 -12.25 -14.98 -9.11
CA PHE A 184 -11.30 -15.47 -10.10
C PHE A 184 -11.99 -16.56 -10.93
N PRO A 185 -12.05 -16.42 -12.26
CA PRO A 185 -12.54 -17.51 -13.10
C PRO A 185 -11.62 -18.73 -12.97
N PRO A 186 -12.04 -19.91 -13.46
CA PRO A 186 -11.17 -21.07 -13.54
C PRO A 186 -9.86 -20.69 -14.22
N ASP A 187 -8.73 -21.07 -13.62
CA ASP A 187 -7.37 -20.71 -14.05
C ASP A 187 -7.05 -19.19 -14.11
N GLY A 188 -7.95 -18.32 -13.60
CA GLY A 188 -7.81 -16.87 -13.63
C GLY A 188 -7.09 -16.25 -12.43
N GLN A 189 -6.66 -17.06 -11.46
CA GLN A 189 -5.83 -16.58 -10.36
C GLN A 189 -4.46 -16.09 -10.90
N PRO A 190 -3.87 -15.04 -10.32
CA PRO A 190 -2.60 -14.53 -10.81
C PRO A 190 -1.50 -15.59 -10.68
N GLN A 191 -0.71 -15.78 -11.75
CA GLN A 191 0.40 -16.73 -11.72
C GLN A 191 1.50 -16.24 -10.77
N ARG A 192 1.98 -17.13 -9.90
CA ARG A 192 2.94 -16.82 -8.84
C ARG A 192 3.78 -18.03 -8.45
N LYS A 193 4.98 -17.78 -7.93
CA LYS A 193 5.88 -18.76 -7.33
C LYS A 193 5.62 -18.98 -5.84
N ARG A 194 5.08 -17.97 -5.13
CA ARG A 194 4.85 -18.04 -3.68
C ARG A 194 3.36 -18.07 -3.38
N PHE A 195 2.73 -16.90 -3.23
CA PHE A 195 1.32 -16.77 -2.93
C PHE A 195 0.77 -15.45 -3.46
N TRP A 196 -0.55 -15.31 -3.54
CA TRP A 196 -1.21 -14.01 -3.66
C TRP A 196 -2.02 -13.75 -2.39
N SER A 197 -2.30 -12.49 -2.09
CA SER A 197 -3.13 -12.09 -0.95
C SER A 197 -4.03 -10.91 -1.29
N LEU A 198 -5.26 -10.93 -0.79
CA LEU A 198 -6.21 -9.82 -0.80
C LEU A 198 -6.39 -9.31 0.63
N THR A 199 -6.20 -8.01 0.84
CA THR A 199 -6.31 -7.33 2.13
C THR A 199 -7.16 -6.09 1.97
N ALA A 200 -7.98 -5.76 2.97
CA ALA A 200 -8.80 -4.55 2.97
C ALA A 200 -8.22 -3.49 3.93
N TYR A 201 -8.24 -2.23 3.49
CA TYR A 201 -7.67 -1.11 4.23
C TYR A 201 -8.67 0.04 4.38
N THR A 202 -8.47 0.86 5.40
CA THR A 202 -9.11 2.19 5.47
C THR A 202 -8.51 3.07 4.37
N PRO A 203 -9.31 3.77 3.56
CA PRO A 203 -8.81 4.46 2.37
C PRO A 203 -7.92 5.66 2.72
N ASP A 204 -8.17 6.32 3.85
CA ASP A 204 -7.45 7.54 4.23
C ASP A 204 -6.14 7.24 4.97
N ALA A 205 -6.06 6.15 5.73
CA ALA A 205 -4.88 5.82 6.54
C ALA A 205 -4.04 4.67 5.97
N ILE A 206 -4.59 3.89 5.03
CA ILE A 206 -3.99 2.65 4.51
C ILE A 206 -3.67 1.65 5.65
N GLU A 207 -4.53 1.62 6.67
CA GLU A 207 -4.43 0.73 7.82
C GLU A 207 -5.41 -0.43 7.72
N LEU A 208 -5.07 -1.55 8.38
CA LEU A 208 -5.93 -2.72 8.45
C LEU A 208 -7.24 -2.39 9.16
N ILE A 209 -8.37 -2.79 8.56
CA ILE A 209 -9.70 -2.51 9.13
C ILE A 209 -9.96 -3.42 10.34
N PRO A 210 -10.10 -2.87 11.56
CA PRO A 210 -10.40 -3.66 12.75
C PRO A 210 -11.71 -4.44 12.58
N ASN A 211 -11.70 -5.72 12.93
CA ASN A 211 -12.88 -6.57 12.84
C ASN A 211 -12.88 -7.64 13.92
N THR A 212 -14.07 -8.05 14.34
CA THR A 212 -14.27 -9.02 15.44
C THR A 212 -13.77 -10.43 15.12
N ALA A 213 -13.52 -10.74 13.84
CA ALA A 213 -12.99 -12.03 13.42
C ALA A 213 -11.46 -12.12 13.56
N GLY A 214 -10.77 -11.00 13.83
CA GLY A 214 -9.31 -10.93 13.87
C GLY A 214 -8.65 -11.40 12.57
N LYS A 215 -9.36 -11.24 11.43
CA LYS A 215 -8.95 -11.72 10.12
C LYS A 215 -8.78 -10.53 9.20
N TYR A 216 -7.61 -10.39 8.58
CA TYR A 216 -7.29 -9.21 7.78
C TYR A 216 -6.91 -9.54 6.34
N VAL A 217 -6.74 -10.82 6.02
CA VAL A 217 -6.25 -11.27 4.72
C VAL A 217 -7.00 -12.51 4.26
N VAL A 218 -7.19 -12.64 2.94
CA VAL A 218 -7.45 -13.90 2.23
C VAL A 218 -6.27 -14.11 1.30
N ALA A 219 -5.61 -15.25 1.35
CA ALA A 219 -4.44 -15.56 0.54
C ALA A 219 -4.57 -16.95 -0.09
N SER A 220 -3.81 -17.20 -1.15
CA SER A 220 -3.88 -18.49 -1.87
C SER A 220 -3.51 -19.71 -1.03
N ASP A 221 -2.82 -19.49 0.10
CA ASP A 221 -2.43 -20.49 1.08
C ASP A 221 -3.28 -20.43 2.37
N THR A 222 -4.36 -19.65 2.38
CA THR A 222 -5.29 -19.60 3.52
C THR A 222 -5.88 -20.99 3.75
N HIS A 223 -5.62 -21.56 4.92
CA HIS A 223 -6.11 -22.89 5.26
C HIS A 223 -7.64 -22.96 5.16
N GLY A 224 -8.14 -23.95 4.40
CA GLY A 224 -9.57 -24.16 4.17
C GLY A 224 -10.17 -23.28 3.08
N LEU A 225 -9.37 -22.59 2.25
CA LEU A 225 -9.84 -21.88 1.06
C LEU A 225 -10.43 -22.90 0.07
N GLN A 226 -11.63 -22.61 -0.45
CA GLN A 226 -12.38 -23.52 -1.33
C GLN A 226 -12.66 -22.88 -2.68
N THR A 227 -12.52 -23.65 -3.76
CA THR A 227 -13.05 -23.29 -5.08
C THR A 227 -14.52 -23.69 -5.18
N ASN A 228 -15.23 -23.06 -6.11
CA ASN A 228 -16.60 -23.37 -6.44
C ASN A 228 -16.65 -24.74 -7.14
N PRO A 229 -17.38 -25.74 -6.60
CA PRO A 229 -17.29 -27.13 -7.07
C PRO A 229 -17.91 -27.35 -8.46
N LYS A 230 -18.72 -26.39 -8.95
CA LYS A 230 -19.40 -26.50 -10.24
C LYS A 230 -18.51 -26.13 -11.43
N ASP A 231 -17.65 -25.13 -11.27
CA ASP A 231 -16.86 -24.57 -12.37
C ASP A 231 -15.37 -24.44 -12.05
N GLY A 232 -14.95 -24.61 -10.78
CA GLY A 232 -13.56 -24.48 -10.36
C GLY A 232 -13.11 -23.03 -10.10
N SER A 233 -13.99 -22.05 -10.22
CA SER A 233 -13.69 -20.64 -9.91
C SER A 233 -13.40 -20.43 -8.41
N LEU A 234 -12.76 -19.32 -8.05
CA LEU A 234 -12.51 -18.97 -6.65
C LEU A 234 -13.18 -17.63 -6.31
N SER A 235 -14.16 -17.66 -5.42
CA SER A 235 -14.84 -16.46 -4.93
C SER A 235 -14.34 -16.05 -3.55
N ILE A 236 -13.97 -14.78 -3.41
CA ILE A 236 -13.65 -14.12 -2.15
C ILE A 236 -14.77 -13.15 -1.81
N TYR A 237 -15.44 -13.37 -0.68
CA TYR A 237 -16.56 -12.57 -0.22
C TYR A 237 -16.06 -11.46 0.71
N ILE A 238 -16.39 -10.22 0.40
CA ILE A 238 -15.91 -9.04 1.13
C ILE A 238 -17.14 -8.39 1.79
N SER A 239 -17.28 -8.54 3.10
CA SER A 239 -18.49 -8.08 3.81
C SER A 239 -18.25 -7.93 5.30
N LYS A 240 -19.06 -7.08 5.96
CA LYS A 240 -19.01 -6.87 7.42
C LYS A 240 -19.24 -8.16 8.22
N THR A 241 -20.26 -8.93 7.84
CA THR A 241 -20.60 -10.20 8.45
C THR A 241 -20.34 -11.33 7.48
N LYS A 242 -19.84 -12.47 7.98
CA LYS A 242 -19.62 -13.65 7.15
C LYS A 242 -20.95 -14.11 6.55
N PRO A 243 -21.07 -14.24 5.23
CA PRO A 243 -22.30 -14.75 4.63
C PRO A 243 -22.59 -16.19 5.08
N ALA A 244 -23.87 -16.55 5.11
CA ALA A 244 -24.29 -17.94 5.31
C ALA A 244 -23.75 -18.83 4.17
N GLY A 245 -23.37 -20.06 4.48
CA GLY A 245 -22.80 -21.01 3.49
C GLY A 245 -21.37 -20.71 3.03
N VAL A 246 -20.87 -19.48 3.20
CA VAL A 246 -19.50 -19.12 2.80
C VAL A 246 -18.46 -19.63 3.81
N PRO A 247 -17.42 -20.36 3.35
CA PRO A 247 -16.30 -20.78 4.20
C PRO A 247 -15.60 -19.58 4.83
N LYS A 248 -15.16 -19.70 6.09
CA LYS A 248 -14.43 -18.61 6.78
C LYS A 248 -13.16 -18.20 6.04
N ALA A 249 -12.49 -19.15 5.37
CA ALA A 249 -11.29 -18.89 4.57
C ALA A 249 -11.54 -17.97 3.37
N ASN A 250 -12.69 -18.11 2.71
CA ASN A 250 -13.10 -17.33 1.53
C ASN A 250 -13.68 -15.94 1.88
N TRP A 251 -13.80 -15.59 3.16
CA TRP A 251 -14.42 -14.34 3.59
C TRP A 251 -13.37 -13.33 4.09
N LEU A 252 -13.36 -12.13 3.51
CA LEU A 252 -12.58 -10.97 3.95
C LEU A 252 -13.51 -10.00 4.71
N PRO A 253 -13.37 -9.87 6.04
CA PRO A 253 -14.18 -8.93 6.81
C PRO A 253 -13.78 -7.47 6.54
N VAL A 254 -14.79 -6.59 6.56
CA VAL A 254 -14.63 -5.12 6.49
C VAL A 254 -15.49 -4.43 7.55
N GLY A 255 -15.34 -3.11 7.70
CA GLY A 255 -16.07 -2.27 8.68
C GLY A 255 -17.38 -1.70 8.13
N ASN A 256 -17.87 -0.60 8.70
CA ASN A 256 -19.02 0.18 8.17
C ASN A 256 -18.58 1.29 7.21
N GLY A 257 -17.32 1.70 7.27
CA GLY A 257 -16.79 2.80 6.46
C GLY A 257 -16.51 2.40 5.02
N ASN A 258 -16.04 3.38 4.24
CA ASN A 258 -15.42 3.10 2.96
C ASN A 258 -14.13 2.30 3.17
N PHE A 259 -13.76 1.53 2.17
CA PHE A 259 -12.55 0.72 2.18
C PHE A 259 -11.95 0.64 0.78
N ASN A 260 -10.68 0.28 0.70
CA ASN A 260 -10.08 -0.24 -0.53
C ASN A 260 -9.62 -1.67 -0.31
N VAL A 261 -9.43 -2.41 -1.40
CA VAL A 261 -8.83 -3.75 -1.36
C VAL A 261 -7.61 -3.80 -2.25
N MET A 262 -6.55 -4.43 -1.72
CA MET A 262 -5.31 -4.58 -2.45
C MET A 262 -4.97 -6.06 -2.62
N LEU A 263 -4.88 -6.48 -3.88
CA LEU A 263 -4.35 -7.76 -4.31
C LEU A 263 -2.83 -7.63 -4.49
N ARG A 264 -2.09 -8.43 -3.74
CA ARG A 264 -0.63 -8.55 -3.87
C ARG A 264 -0.28 -9.92 -4.41
N VAL A 265 0.62 -9.98 -5.39
CA VAL A 265 1.08 -11.23 -6.01
C VAL A 265 2.57 -11.39 -5.73
N TYR A 266 2.97 -12.41 -4.96
CA TYR A 266 4.35 -12.59 -4.52
C TYR A 266 5.09 -13.63 -5.38
N GLY A 267 6.21 -13.18 -5.93
CA GLY A 267 7.01 -13.92 -6.90
C GLY A 267 6.28 -14.14 -8.21
N PRO A 268 5.97 -13.09 -9.00
CA PRO A 268 5.48 -13.27 -10.37
C PRO A 268 6.33 -14.26 -11.17
N VAL A 269 5.68 -15.10 -11.97
CA VAL A 269 6.37 -16.11 -12.80
C VAL A 269 6.89 -15.43 -14.07
N PRO A 270 8.17 -15.58 -14.45
CA PRO A 270 8.67 -15.03 -15.72
C PRO A 270 7.84 -15.48 -16.92
N GLY A 271 7.48 -14.55 -17.80
CA GLY A 271 6.61 -14.79 -18.97
C GLY A 271 5.13 -14.98 -18.65
N SER A 272 4.71 -14.73 -17.40
CA SER A 272 3.29 -14.67 -17.04
C SER A 272 2.76 -13.24 -17.20
N ALA A 273 1.44 -13.12 -17.36
CA ALA A 273 0.78 -11.83 -17.44
C ALA A 273 1.10 -10.89 -16.26
N VAL A 274 1.35 -11.44 -15.06
CA VAL A 274 1.74 -10.62 -13.90
C VAL A 274 3.15 -10.05 -14.09
N ALA A 275 4.12 -10.87 -14.50
CA ALA A 275 5.49 -10.41 -14.71
C ALA A 275 5.61 -9.44 -15.89
N ASP A 276 4.73 -9.58 -16.88
CA ASP A 276 4.69 -8.73 -18.07
C ASP A 276 3.78 -7.50 -17.89
N ASN A 277 3.27 -7.26 -16.68
CA ASN A 277 2.34 -6.15 -16.34
C ASN A 277 1.05 -6.10 -17.18
N THR A 278 0.57 -7.25 -17.67
CA THR A 278 -0.66 -7.37 -18.47
C THR A 278 -1.79 -8.09 -17.75
N TYR A 279 -1.56 -8.59 -16.52
CA TYR A 279 -2.60 -9.23 -15.73
C TYR A 279 -3.66 -8.22 -15.30
N VAL A 280 -4.92 -8.55 -15.60
CA VAL A 280 -6.10 -7.79 -15.21
C VAL A 280 -6.86 -8.60 -14.16
N PRO A 281 -6.92 -8.14 -12.89
CA PRO A 281 -7.75 -8.81 -11.91
C PRO A 281 -9.25 -8.68 -12.28
N PRO A 282 -10.09 -9.67 -11.94
CA PRO A 282 -11.55 -9.56 -12.11
C PRO A 282 -12.11 -8.36 -11.36
N PRO A 283 -13.29 -7.83 -11.76
CA PRO A 283 -13.94 -6.77 -10.99
C PRO A 283 -14.33 -7.25 -9.59
N VAL A 284 -14.40 -6.30 -8.68
CA VAL A 284 -15.05 -6.49 -7.37
C VAL A 284 -16.52 -6.16 -7.54
N ASP A 285 -17.37 -7.18 -7.57
CA ASP A 285 -18.79 -6.99 -7.87
C ASP A 285 -19.62 -6.82 -6.60
N LYS A 286 -20.59 -5.90 -6.63
CA LYS A 286 -21.63 -5.85 -5.59
C LYS A 286 -22.41 -7.15 -5.60
N ARG A 287 -22.63 -7.72 -4.42
CA ARG A 287 -23.48 -8.92 -4.30
C ARG A 287 -24.94 -8.50 -4.38
N SER A 288 -25.63 -9.00 -5.39
CA SER A 288 -27.09 -8.87 -5.48
C SER A 288 -27.76 -9.65 -4.35
N SER A 289 -28.93 -9.16 -3.93
CA SER A 289 -29.81 -9.87 -3.00
C SER A 289 -30.43 -11.06 -3.76
N GLY A 290 -29.79 -12.23 -3.69
CA GLY A 290 -30.33 -13.49 -4.14
C GLY A 290 -29.68 -14.08 -5.39
N ARG A 291 -28.78 -15.03 -5.16
CA ARG A 291 -28.81 -16.41 -5.70
C ARG A 291 -27.82 -17.27 -4.91
#